data_AF-A0A523N4U6-F1
#
_entry.id   AF-A0A523N4U6-F1
#
_cell.length_a   1.000
_cell.length_b   1.000
_cell.length_c   1.000
_cell.angle_alpha   90.00
_cell.angle_beta   90.00
_cell.angle_gamma   90.00
#
_symmetry.space_group_name_H-M   'P 1'
#
loop_
_entity.id
_entity.type
_entity.pdbx_description
1 polymer ?
#
loop_
_entity_poly.entity_id
_entity_poly.type
_entity_poly.pdbx_seq_one_letter_code
_entity_poly.pdbx_strand_id
1 'polypeptide(L)'
;MRKLAMVVTVFAVAVFGALMAFAGSSPTLPQSPALSDSLTAPTLAAGDTANLRGPRQPVFFRHDIHAGQFKIQCQYCHFAVEVSQEPGIPSMQTCMGCHLVIAGSDSSSRAEIAKVRDANAAGEPIEWQRVHALARHAHFPHMRHVKAMGPNACMTCHGDVARMPQVFQVNNISNMGWCITCHLERNVTRDCSVCHY
;
A
#
# COMPACT_ATOMS: atom_id res chain seq x y z
N MET A 1 53.40 -16.31 39.36
CA MET A 1 54.34 -15.90 38.30
C MET A 1 54.85 -17.13 37.57
N ARG A 2 54.31 -17.44 36.39
CA ARG A 2 54.82 -18.51 35.51
C ARG A 2 54.68 -18.02 34.06
N LYS A 3 55.81 -17.80 33.41
CA LYS A 3 55.96 -17.40 32.01
C LYS A 3 55.95 -18.65 31.12
N LEU A 4 55.22 -18.63 30.01
CA LEU A 4 55.41 -19.48 28.81
C LEU A 4 54.81 -18.67 27.64
N ALA A 5 55.60 -17.97 26.82
CA ALA A 5 56.43 -18.44 25.70
C ALA A 5 55.58 -18.92 24.49
N MET A 6 55.42 -18.01 23.52
CA MET A 6 54.96 -18.28 22.15
C MET A 6 56.01 -19.06 21.38
N VAL A 7 55.59 -20.09 20.61
CA VAL A 7 56.36 -20.60 19.46
C VAL A 7 55.40 -20.80 18.29
N VAL A 8 55.83 -20.22 17.17
CA VAL A 8 55.23 -20.17 15.84
C VAL A 8 55.42 -21.52 15.13
N THR A 9 54.42 -21.98 14.38
CA THR A 9 54.66 -22.84 13.21
C THR A 9 53.70 -22.49 12.09
N VAL A 10 54.27 -21.85 11.06
CA VAL A 10 53.71 -21.67 9.73
C VAL A 10 53.74 -23.02 9.03
N PHE A 11 52.58 -23.55 8.64
CA PHE A 11 52.49 -24.63 7.65
C PHE A 11 51.80 -24.09 6.40
N ALA A 12 52.63 -23.80 5.39
CA ALA A 12 52.19 -23.61 4.03
C ALA A 12 51.80 -24.98 3.45
N VAL A 13 50.53 -25.14 3.09
CA VAL A 13 50.08 -26.25 2.25
C VAL A 13 49.40 -25.64 1.02
N ALA A 14 50.14 -25.63 -0.09
CA ALA A 14 49.60 -25.37 -1.41
C ALA A 14 48.85 -26.62 -1.88
N VAL A 15 47.53 -26.53 -2.05
CA VAL A 15 46.73 -27.54 -2.76
C VAL A 15 46.26 -26.92 -4.06
N PHE A 16 46.87 -27.37 -5.16
CA PHE A 16 46.37 -27.21 -6.51
C PHE A 16 45.08 -28.04 -6.65
N GLY A 17 43.93 -27.37 -6.74
CA GLY A 17 42.64 -27.99 -7.03
C GLY A 17 41.97 -27.26 -8.19
N ALA A 18 41.97 -27.89 -9.35
CA ALA A 18 41.28 -27.42 -10.54
C ALA A 18 39.77 -27.23 -10.25
N LEU A 19 39.27 -26.00 -10.40
CA LEU A 19 37.84 -25.73 -10.50
C LEU A 19 37.54 -25.20 -11.90
N MET A 20 36.63 -25.91 -12.57
CA MET A 20 36.10 -25.56 -13.87
C MET A 20 35.44 -24.18 -13.82
N ALA A 21 35.90 -23.27 -14.69
CA ALA A 21 35.21 -22.03 -14.96
C ALA A 21 33.94 -22.33 -15.77
N PHE A 22 32.82 -22.55 -15.08
CA PHE A 22 31.51 -22.42 -15.71
C PHE A 22 31.24 -20.93 -15.93
N ALA A 23 31.51 -20.45 -17.14
CA ALA A 23 30.99 -19.19 -17.64
C ALA A 23 29.47 -19.33 -17.85
N GLY A 24 28.72 -19.31 -16.74
CA GLY A 24 27.27 -19.16 -16.78
C GLY A 24 26.95 -17.69 -17.06
N SER A 25 26.68 -17.36 -18.32
CA SER A 25 25.99 -16.12 -18.67
C SER A 25 24.57 -16.22 -18.11
N SER A 26 24.38 -15.74 -16.88
CA SER A 26 23.03 -15.52 -16.37
C SER A 26 22.32 -14.58 -17.34
N PRO A 27 21.15 -14.95 -17.88
CA PRO A 27 20.38 -14.03 -18.69
C PRO A 27 20.01 -12.84 -17.81
N THR A 28 20.56 -11.67 -18.13
CA THR A 28 20.09 -10.40 -17.59
C THR A 28 18.64 -10.24 -18.03
N LEU A 29 17.71 -10.55 -17.13
CA LEU A 29 16.32 -10.16 -17.29
C LEU A 29 16.30 -8.64 -17.47
N PRO A 30 15.54 -8.11 -18.44
CA PRO A 30 15.39 -6.67 -18.60
C PRO A 30 14.84 -6.11 -17.29
N GLN A 31 15.69 -5.37 -16.57
CA GLN A 31 15.27 -4.57 -15.43
C GLN A 31 14.27 -3.55 -15.96
N SER A 32 13.02 -3.67 -15.50
CA SER A 32 12.05 -2.60 -15.67
C SER A 32 12.69 -1.31 -15.15
N PRO A 33 12.57 -0.18 -15.88
CA PRO A 33 13.19 1.06 -15.44
C PRO A 33 12.70 1.37 -14.03
N ALA A 34 13.65 1.59 -13.12
CA ALA A 34 13.35 1.98 -11.75
C ALA A 34 12.51 3.27 -11.80
N LEU A 35 11.26 3.18 -11.35
CA LEU A 35 10.35 4.32 -11.24
C LEU A 35 11.03 5.37 -10.37
N SER A 36 11.31 6.53 -10.97
CA SER A 36 11.99 7.68 -10.38
C SER A 36 11.44 7.99 -8.97
N ASP A 37 12.31 8.22 -7.99
CA ASP A 37 11.98 8.62 -6.61
C ASP A 37 11.27 9.99 -6.48
N SER A 38 10.84 10.58 -7.60
CA SER A 38 10.02 11.78 -7.58
C SER A 38 8.60 11.41 -7.17
N LEU A 39 8.23 11.86 -5.96
CA LEU A 39 6.91 11.68 -5.37
C LEU A 39 5.86 12.64 -5.94
N THR A 40 6.21 13.43 -6.95
CA THR A 40 5.27 14.32 -7.62
C THR A 40 4.30 13.50 -8.44
N ALA A 41 3.00 13.62 -8.13
CA ALA A 41 1.97 12.90 -8.86
C ALA A 41 1.93 13.38 -10.32
N PRO A 42 1.73 12.47 -11.29
CA PRO A 42 1.59 12.85 -12.68
C PRO A 42 0.30 13.65 -12.90
N THR A 43 0.40 14.70 -13.71
CA THR A 43 -0.79 15.38 -14.26
C THR A 43 -1.47 14.43 -15.24
N LEU A 44 -2.74 14.12 -15.00
CA LEU A 44 -3.51 13.22 -15.86
C LEU A 44 -4.42 14.03 -16.79
N ALA A 45 -4.41 13.71 -18.07
CA ALA A 45 -5.39 14.22 -19.03
C ALA A 45 -6.75 13.54 -18.82
N ALA A 46 -7.83 14.16 -19.31
CA ALA A 46 -9.18 13.62 -19.15
C ALA A 46 -9.33 12.19 -19.70
N GLY A 47 -8.64 11.87 -20.80
CA GLY A 47 -8.61 10.53 -21.40
C GLY A 47 -7.84 9.48 -20.59
N ASP A 48 -6.89 9.90 -19.75
CA ASP A 48 -6.05 8.98 -18.99
C ASP A 48 -6.87 8.24 -17.92
N THR A 49 -7.86 8.93 -17.33
CA THR A 49 -8.70 8.39 -16.26
C THR A 49 -9.55 7.20 -16.69
N ALA A 50 -9.92 7.12 -17.98
CA ALA A 50 -10.77 6.07 -18.52
C ALA A 50 -10.07 4.70 -18.59
N ASN A 51 -8.72 4.69 -18.62
CA ASN A 51 -7.91 3.47 -18.76
C ASN A 51 -7.27 3.03 -17.44
N LEU A 52 -7.57 3.71 -16.33
CA LEU A 52 -7.02 3.36 -15.02
C LEU A 52 -7.68 2.10 -14.47
N ARG A 53 -6.87 1.27 -13.79
CA ARG A 53 -7.36 0.06 -13.11
C ARG A 53 -8.30 0.42 -11.96
N GLY A 54 -9.29 -0.44 -11.72
CA GLY A 54 -10.26 -0.28 -10.63
C GLY A 54 -11.57 0.38 -11.06
N PRO A 55 -12.57 0.46 -10.16
CA PRO A 55 -13.86 1.06 -10.47
C PRO A 55 -13.75 2.58 -10.52
N ARG A 56 -14.46 3.18 -11.48
CA ARG A 56 -14.58 4.63 -11.60
C ARG A 56 -15.35 5.18 -10.40
N GLN A 57 -14.78 6.16 -9.72
CA GLN A 57 -15.40 6.81 -8.56
C GLN A 57 -16.27 8.01 -8.99
N PRO A 58 -17.26 8.44 -8.17
CA PRO A 58 -18.05 9.65 -8.46
C PRO A 58 -17.20 10.92 -8.51
N VAL A 59 -16.21 11.00 -7.61
CA VAL A 59 -15.14 12.00 -7.61
C VAL A 59 -13.83 11.28 -7.85
N PHE A 60 -13.02 11.79 -8.76
CA PHE A 60 -11.71 11.19 -9.06
C PHE A 60 -10.68 11.57 -8.00
N PHE A 61 -10.77 10.91 -6.84
CA PHE A 61 -9.88 11.14 -5.70
C PHE A 61 -8.50 10.52 -5.89
N ARG A 62 -7.46 11.33 -5.69
CA ARG A 62 -6.05 11.03 -6.00
C ARG A 62 -5.24 10.74 -4.74
N HIS A 63 -5.04 9.46 -4.40
CA HIS A 63 -4.19 9.09 -3.25
C HIS A 63 -2.71 9.41 -3.49
N ASP A 64 -2.26 9.35 -4.74
CA ASP A 64 -0.91 9.73 -5.16
C ASP A 64 -0.60 11.21 -4.93
N ILE A 65 -1.59 12.10 -4.95
CA ILE A 65 -1.40 13.50 -4.54
C ILE A 65 -1.41 13.61 -3.00
N HIS A 66 -2.44 13.09 -2.34
CA HIS A 66 -2.63 13.30 -0.90
C HIS A 66 -1.58 12.56 -0.04
N ALA A 67 -1.47 11.24 -0.21
CA ALA A 67 -0.52 10.41 0.53
C ALA A 67 0.86 10.37 -0.15
N GLY A 68 0.91 10.39 -1.47
CA GLY A 68 2.16 10.34 -2.24
C GLY A 68 2.94 11.65 -2.20
N GLN A 69 2.38 12.71 -2.78
CA GLN A 69 3.07 14.00 -2.90
C GLN A 69 3.07 14.81 -1.59
N PHE A 70 1.91 14.96 -0.95
CA PHE A 70 1.77 15.78 0.26
C PHE A 70 2.02 15.03 1.57
N LYS A 71 2.26 13.72 1.52
CA LYS A 71 2.62 12.90 2.70
C LYS A 71 1.58 12.96 3.82
N ILE A 72 0.31 13.15 3.46
CA ILE A 72 -0.79 13.05 4.43
C ILE A 72 -0.86 11.60 4.91
N GLN A 73 -0.83 11.42 6.23
CA GLN A 73 -0.86 10.10 6.86
C GLN A 73 -2.18 9.39 6.57
N CYS A 74 -2.13 8.08 6.36
CA CYS A 74 -3.31 7.27 6.01
C CYS A 74 -4.44 7.41 7.04
N GLN A 75 -4.08 7.46 8.32
CA GLN A 75 -4.98 7.56 9.47
C GLN A 75 -5.69 8.92 9.56
N TYR A 76 -5.20 9.96 8.87
CA TYR A 76 -5.86 11.26 8.87
C TYR A 76 -7.27 11.16 8.27
N CYS A 77 -7.40 10.42 7.16
CA CYS A 77 -8.69 10.18 6.51
C CYS A 77 -9.34 8.88 7.02
N HIS A 78 -8.57 7.81 7.19
CA HIS A 78 -9.05 6.51 7.65
C HIS A 78 -8.89 6.34 9.17
N PHE A 79 -9.46 7.28 9.92
CA PHE A 79 -9.23 7.43 11.36
C PHE A 79 -9.65 6.20 12.20
N ALA A 80 -10.63 5.42 11.72
CA ALA A 80 -11.15 4.29 12.48
C ALA A 80 -10.33 3.01 12.30
N VAL A 81 -9.32 2.99 11.42
CA VAL A 81 -8.56 1.78 11.07
C VAL A 81 -7.92 1.09 12.29
N GLU A 82 -7.54 1.86 13.31
CA GLU A 82 -6.86 1.34 14.50
C GLU A 82 -7.81 0.83 15.58
N VAL A 83 -9.10 1.16 15.51
CA VAL A 83 -10.08 0.92 16.59
C VAL A 83 -11.35 0.20 16.13
N SER A 84 -11.59 0.13 14.82
CA SER A 84 -12.80 -0.45 14.21
C SER A 84 -12.47 -1.61 13.29
N GLN A 85 -13.47 -2.45 13.02
CA GLN A 85 -13.36 -3.51 12.01
C GLN A 85 -13.37 -2.92 10.60
N GLU A 86 -14.13 -1.83 10.43
CA GLU A 86 -14.23 -1.08 9.18
C GLU A 86 -13.46 0.24 9.36
N PRO A 87 -12.43 0.52 8.55
CA PRO A 87 -11.62 1.73 8.63
C PRO A 87 -12.40 2.99 8.30
N GLY A 88 -13.53 2.83 7.60
CA GLY A 88 -14.42 3.89 7.20
C GLY A 88 -13.88 4.73 6.04
N ILE A 89 -14.80 5.44 5.40
CA ILE A 89 -14.48 6.51 4.48
C ILE A 89 -14.63 7.84 5.23
N PRO A 90 -13.74 8.82 5.03
CA PRO A 90 -13.84 10.10 5.70
C PRO A 90 -15.18 10.80 5.40
N SER A 91 -15.65 11.58 6.36
CA SER A 91 -16.79 12.45 6.15
C SER A 91 -16.47 13.59 5.18
N MET A 92 -17.49 14.25 4.63
CA MET A 92 -17.31 15.44 3.81
C MET A 92 -16.54 16.55 4.54
N GLN A 93 -16.64 16.63 5.87
CA GLN A 93 -15.92 17.62 6.67
C GLN A 93 -14.40 17.44 6.60
N THR A 94 -13.90 16.19 6.51
CA THR A 94 -12.47 15.93 6.33
C THR A 94 -11.97 16.54 5.02
N CYS A 95 -12.76 16.41 3.95
CA CYS A 95 -12.45 17.01 2.65
C CYS A 95 -12.48 18.54 2.73
N MET A 96 -13.53 19.10 3.32
CA MET A 96 -13.73 20.54 3.41
C MET A 96 -12.73 21.22 4.34
N GLY A 97 -12.18 20.54 5.34
CA GLY A 97 -11.16 21.10 6.24
C GLY A 97 -9.98 21.75 5.50
N CYS A 98 -9.64 21.23 4.32
CA CYS A 98 -8.61 21.82 3.44
C CYS A 98 -9.24 22.48 2.19
N HIS A 99 -10.24 21.84 1.58
CA HIS A 99 -10.79 22.28 0.30
C HIS A 99 -11.70 23.51 0.38
N LEU A 100 -11.91 24.11 1.55
CA LEU A 100 -12.47 25.46 1.66
C LEU A 100 -11.54 26.52 1.04
N VAL A 101 -10.23 26.34 1.17
CA VAL A 101 -9.23 27.31 0.69
C VAL A 101 -8.35 26.75 -0.43
N ILE A 102 -8.21 25.43 -0.52
CA ILE A 102 -7.44 24.76 -1.58
C ILE A 102 -8.37 24.37 -2.73
N ALA A 103 -8.16 24.98 -3.90
CA ALA A 103 -8.94 24.72 -5.11
C ALA A 103 -8.29 23.69 -6.07
N GLY A 104 -7.05 23.26 -5.83
CA GLY A 104 -6.31 22.36 -6.72
C GLY A 104 -5.32 23.09 -7.63
N SER A 105 -4.30 22.36 -8.10
CA SER A 105 -3.16 22.89 -8.86
C SER A 105 -3.42 23.12 -10.35
N ASP A 106 -4.38 22.40 -10.91
CA ASP A 106 -4.65 22.35 -12.35
C ASP A 106 -6.16 22.34 -12.63
N SER A 107 -6.55 22.36 -13.92
CA SER A 107 -7.97 22.37 -14.31
C SER A 107 -8.71 21.08 -13.95
N SER A 108 -8.06 19.93 -14.01
CA SER A 108 -8.67 18.64 -13.67
C SER A 108 -8.94 18.54 -12.17
N SER A 109 -7.94 18.87 -11.35
CA SER A 109 -8.07 18.89 -9.89
C SER A 109 -9.15 19.89 -9.43
N ARG A 110 -9.22 21.07 -10.07
CA ARG A 110 -10.27 22.07 -9.80
C ARG A 110 -11.68 21.54 -10.11
N ALA A 111 -11.85 20.81 -11.21
CA ALA A 111 -13.14 20.22 -11.57
C ALA A 111 -13.58 19.16 -10.56
N GLU A 112 -12.68 18.30 -10.09
CA GLU A 112 -13.00 17.27 -9.10
C GLU A 112 -13.27 17.88 -7.71
N ILE A 113 -12.52 18.91 -7.31
CA ILE A 113 -12.76 19.63 -6.04
C ILE A 113 -14.10 20.39 -6.07
N ALA A 114 -14.51 20.92 -7.22
CA ALA A 114 -15.83 21.54 -7.38
C ALA A 114 -16.95 20.56 -7.03
N LYS A 115 -16.90 19.31 -7.52
CA LYS A 115 -17.88 18.26 -7.18
C LYS A 115 -17.98 18.01 -5.67
N VAL A 116 -16.84 17.99 -4.96
CA VAL A 116 -16.81 17.81 -3.50
C VAL A 116 -17.47 18.99 -2.79
N ARG A 117 -17.18 20.22 -3.23
CA ARG A 117 -17.78 21.44 -2.67
C ARG A 117 -19.28 21.49 -2.91
N ASP A 118 -19.72 21.14 -4.12
CA ASP A 118 -21.13 21.13 -4.51
C ASP A 118 -21.90 20.09 -3.69
N ALA A 119 -21.36 18.86 -3.56
CA ALA A 119 -21.94 17.81 -2.73
C ALA A 119 -22.05 18.24 -1.25
N ASN A 120 -20.99 18.85 -0.71
CA ASN A 120 -21.02 19.38 0.65
C ASN A 120 -22.05 20.51 0.83
N ALA A 121 -22.18 21.41 -0.14
CA ALA A 121 -23.15 22.51 -0.10
C ALA A 121 -24.61 22.00 -0.20
N ALA A 122 -24.84 20.95 -0.98
CA ALA A 122 -26.13 20.27 -1.09
C ALA A 122 -26.48 19.42 0.15
N GLY A 123 -25.50 19.15 1.03
CA GLY A 123 -25.67 18.21 2.14
C GLY A 123 -25.77 16.75 1.68
N GLU A 124 -25.32 16.45 0.47
CA GLU A 124 -25.36 15.12 -0.12
C GLU A 124 -24.00 14.43 0.04
N PRO A 125 -23.92 13.26 0.69
CA PRO A 125 -22.68 12.52 0.80
C PRO A 125 -22.26 11.94 -0.55
N ILE A 126 -20.95 11.80 -0.78
CA ILE A 126 -20.44 11.13 -1.96
C ILE A 126 -20.64 9.61 -1.82
N GLU A 127 -21.37 9.02 -2.76
CA GLU A 127 -21.64 7.58 -2.83
C GLU A 127 -20.46 6.81 -3.46
N TRP A 128 -19.42 6.58 -2.65
CA TRP A 128 -18.20 5.90 -3.10
C TRP A 128 -18.43 4.45 -3.53
N GLN A 129 -17.75 4.04 -4.60
CA GLN A 129 -17.73 2.64 -5.00
C GLN A 129 -16.66 1.88 -4.20
N ARG A 130 -17.10 0.92 -3.39
CA ARG A 130 -16.19 0.10 -2.57
C ARG A 130 -15.29 -0.78 -3.45
N VAL A 131 -13.98 -0.57 -3.36
CA VAL A 131 -12.99 -1.35 -4.12
C VAL A 131 -12.68 -2.69 -3.45
N HIS A 132 -12.52 -2.70 -2.12
CA HIS A 132 -12.17 -3.88 -1.35
C HIS A 132 -13.41 -4.38 -0.59
N ALA A 133 -13.89 -5.57 -0.93
CA ALA A 133 -15.04 -6.18 -0.29
C ALA A 133 -14.78 -7.67 -0.05
N LEU A 134 -15.20 -8.14 1.12
CA LEU A 134 -15.26 -9.55 1.46
C LEU A 134 -16.72 -10.03 1.41
N ALA A 135 -16.90 -11.33 1.29
CA ALA A 135 -18.23 -11.93 1.40
C ALA A 135 -18.80 -11.67 2.80
N ARG A 136 -20.13 -11.54 2.91
CA ARG A 136 -20.80 -11.16 4.17
C ARG A 136 -20.58 -12.10 5.34
N HIS A 137 -20.22 -13.36 5.08
CA HIS A 137 -19.93 -14.36 6.10
C HIS A 137 -18.45 -14.35 6.54
N ALA A 138 -17.64 -13.41 6.04
CA ALA A 138 -16.24 -13.27 6.36
C ALA A 138 -15.98 -11.89 6.98
N HIS A 139 -15.33 -11.87 8.14
CA HIS A 139 -15.03 -10.68 8.91
C HIS A 139 -13.54 -10.42 8.91
N PHE A 140 -13.17 -9.16 8.63
CA PHE A 140 -11.79 -8.71 8.66
C PHE A 140 -11.66 -7.52 9.61
N PRO A 141 -11.33 -7.77 10.90
CA PRO A 141 -11.18 -6.71 11.88
C PRO A 141 -9.89 -5.93 11.63
N HIS A 142 -9.96 -4.76 10.99
CA HIS A 142 -8.79 -3.93 10.69
C HIS A 142 -7.95 -3.61 11.93
N MET A 143 -8.59 -3.23 13.05
CA MET A 143 -7.89 -2.92 14.30
C MET A 143 -6.94 -4.03 14.77
N ARG A 144 -7.30 -5.31 14.59
CA ARG A 144 -6.46 -6.44 15.02
C ARG A 144 -5.22 -6.56 14.15
N HIS A 145 -5.38 -6.39 12.84
CA HIS A 145 -4.28 -6.47 11.89
C HIS A 145 -3.33 -5.29 12.04
N VAL A 146 -3.85 -4.07 12.17
CA VAL A 146 -3.01 -2.89 12.40
C VAL A 146 -2.29 -2.96 13.74
N LYS A 147 -2.94 -3.42 14.81
CA LYS A 147 -2.29 -3.61 16.11
C LYS A 147 -1.13 -4.62 16.05
N ALA A 148 -1.28 -5.68 15.26
CA ALA A 148 -0.26 -6.74 15.14
C ALA A 148 0.88 -6.37 14.18
N MET A 149 0.58 -5.69 13.07
CA MET A 149 1.53 -5.41 11.99
C MET A 149 2.13 -3.99 12.05
N GLY A 150 1.53 -3.11 12.84
CA GLY A 150 1.90 -1.71 12.97
C GLY A 150 1.11 -0.77 12.05
N PRO A 151 1.13 0.55 12.33
CA PRO A 151 0.33 1.56 11.63
C PRO A 151 0.72 1.77 10.16
N ASN A 152 1.91 1.33 9.76
CA ASN A 152 2.45 1.52 8.40
C ASN A 152 2.28 0.28 7.51
N ALA A 153 1.61 -0.77 8.00
CA ALA A 153 1.44 -2.03 7.28
C ALA A 153 0.36 -2.00 6.19
N CYS A 154 -0.24 -0.84 5.91
CA CYS A 154 -1.34 -0.69 4.94
C CYS A 154 -0.97 -1.24 3.56
N MET A 155 0.27 -1.00 3.12
CA MET A 155 0.77 -1.40 1.80
C MET A 155 0.90 -2.91 1.63
N THR A 156 1.02 -3.68 2.72
CA THR A 156 1.06 -5.14 2.65
C THR A 156 -0.24 -5.71 2.07
N CYS A 157 -1.39 -5.08 2.38
CA CYS A 157 -2.70 -5.54 1.95
C CYS A 157 -3.22 -4.77 0.73
N HIS A 158 -3.04 -3.45 0.71
CA HIS A 158 -3.60 -2.57 -0.31
C HIS A 158 -2.62 -2.18 -1.43
N GLY A 159 -1.35 -2.60 -1.34
CA GLY A 159 -0.28 -2.17 -2.24
C GLY A 159 0.14 -0.72 -2.02
N ASP A 160 0.95 -0.17 -2.94
CA ASP A 160 1.44 1.20 -2.84
C ASP A 160 0.38 2.24 -3.23
N VAL A 161 -0.61 2.43 -2.35
CA VAL A 161 -1.72 3.37 -2.54
C VAL A 161 -1.22 4.81 -2.72
N ALA A 162 -0.06 5.16 -2.12
CA ALA A 162 0.57 6.46 -2.29
C ALA A 162 1.11 6.69 -3.71
N ARG A 163 1.09 5.68 -4.58
CA ARG A 163 1.39 5.80 -6.02
C ARG A 163 0.20 5.45 -6.91
N MET A 164 -1.01 5.38 -6.36
CA MET A 164 -2.23 5.07 -7.10
C MET A 164 -3.03 6.32 -7.43
N PRO A 165 -3.12 6.72 -8.70
CA PRO A 165 -4.09 7.73 -9.13
C PRO A 165 -5.53 7.25 -8.96
N GLN A 166 -5.79 5.97 -9.17
CA GLN A 166 -7.06 5.31 -8.89
C GLN A 166 -6.81 4.05 -8.09
N VAL A 167 -7.59 3.83 -7.04
CA VAL A 167 -7.44 2.65 -6.18
C VAL A 167 -7.99 1.43 -6.90
N PHE A 168 -7.23 0.34 -6.87
CA PHE A 168 -7.62 -0.96 -7.39
C PHE A 168 -7.16 -2.07 -6.44
N GLN A 169 -7.72 -3.27 -6.59
CA GLN A 169 -7.30 -4.43 -5.82
C GLN A 169 -5.95 -4.94 -6.34
N VAL A 170 -4.92 -4.88 -5.48
CA VAL A 170 -3.59 -5.46 -5.77
C VAL A 170 -3.55 -6.93 -5.40
N ASN A 171 -4.07 -7.24 -4.21
CA ASN A 171 -4.14 -8.60 -3.68
C ASN A 171 -5.56 -9.16 -3.85
N ASN A 172 -5.67 -10.47 -4.06
CA ASN A 172 -6.94 -11.17 -4.10
C ASN A 172 -7.43 -11.50 -2.68
N ILE A 173 -7.74 -10.45 -1.90
CA ILE A 173 -8.18 -10.60 -0.49
C ILE A 173 -9.54 -11.31 -0.38
N SER A 174 -10.33 -11.34 -1.45
CA SER A 174 -11.59 -12.08 -1.51
C SER A 174 -11.37 -13.59 -1.57
N ASN A 175 -10.13 -14.05 -1.80
CA ASN A 175 -9.76 -15.45 -1.76
C ASN A 175 -9.15 -15.80 -0.39
N MET A 176 -9.78 -16.75 0.32
CA MET A 176 -9.31 -17.26 1.62
C MET A 176 -7.84 -17.72 1.58
N GLY A 177 -7.37 -18.26 0.45
CA GLY A 177 -6.00 -18.74 0.30
C GLY A 177 -4.95 -17.67 0.55
N TRP A 178 -5.21 -16.42 0.15
CA TRP A 178 -4.27 -15.31 0.43
C TRP A 178 -4.17 -15.04 1.93
N CYS A 179 -5.30 -15.01 2.63
CA CYS A 179 -5.36 -14.81 4.08
C CYS A 179 -4.63 -15.93 4.82
N ILE A 180 -4.90 -17.19 4.46
CA ILE A 180 -4.31 -18.36 5.12
C ILE A 180 -2.79 -18.43 4.89
N THR A 181 -2.30 -18.12 3.68
CA THR A 181 -0.86 -18.06 3.42
C THR A 181 -0.19 -17.00 4.27
N CYS A 182 -0.76 -15.79 4.35
CA CYS A 182 -0.22 -14.73 5.20
C CYS A 182 -0.20 -15.13 6.70
N HIS A 183 -1.27 -15.80 7.16
CA HIS A 183 -1.37 -16.28 8.53
C HIS A 183 -0.40 -17.42 8.84
N LEU A 184 -0.13 -18.31 7.87
CA LEU A 184 0.89 -19.36 7.94
C LEU A 184 2.28 -18.77 8.12
N GLU A 185 2.67 -17.83 7.26
CA GLU A 185 3.99 -17.18 7.29
C GLU A 185 4.25 -16.43 8.61
N ARG A 186 3.20 -15.88 9.21
CA ARG A 186 3.27 -15.10 10.45
C ARG A 186 2.97 -15.91 11.71
N ASN A 187 2.71 -17.21 11.56
CA ASN A 187 2.37 -18.12 12.64
C ASN A 187 1.23 -17.61 13.55
N VAL A 188 0.14 -17.14 12.94
CA VAL A 188 -1.07 -16.68 13.63
C VAL A 188 -2.25 -17.63 13.41
N THR A 189 -3.35 -17.43 14.15
CA THR A 189 -4.51 -18.31 14.09
C THR A 189 -5.08 -18.42 12.67
N ARG A 190 -5.48 -19.63 12.30
CA ARG A 190 -6.13 -19.97 11.02
C ARG A 190 -7.47 -20.65 11.27
N ASP A 191 -7.97 -20.54 12.49
CA ASP A 191 -9.24 -21.13 12.88
C ASP A 191 -10.39 -20.45 12.13
N CYS A 192 -11.28 -21.27 11.55
CA CYS A 192 -12.38 -20.80 10.72
C CYS A 192 -13.29 -19.82 11.49
N SER A 193 -13.54 -20.06 12.78
CA SER A 193 -14.46 -19.28 13.61
C SER A 193 -13.96 -17.87 13.92
N VAL A 194 -12.65 -17.62 13.76
CA VAL A 194 -12.08 -16.28 13.96
C VAL A 194 -12.43 -15.35 12.79
N CYS A 195 -12.72 -15.91 11.61
CA CYS A 195 -13.03 -15.17 10.39
C CYS A 195 -14.50 -15.27 10.00
N HIS A 196 -15.20 -16.33 10.40
CA HIS A 196 -16.58 -16.63 10.00
C HIS A 196 -17.47 -16.78 11.22
N TYR A 197 -18.12 -15.69 11.65
CA TYR A 197 -18.99 -15.66 12.83
C TYR A 197 -20.22 -14.77 12.62
#